data_AF-A0ABD2TI47-F1
#
_entry.id   AF-A0ABD2TI47-F1
#
_cell.length_a   1.000
_cell.length_b   1.000
_cell.length_c   1.000
_cell.angle_alpha   90.00
_cell.angle_beta   90.00
_cell.angle_gamma   90.00
#
_symmetry.space_group_name_H-M   'P 1'
#
loop_
_entity.id
_entity.type
_entity.pdbx_description
1 polymer ?
#
loop_
_entity_poly.entity_id
_entity_poly.type
_entity_poly.pdbx_seq_one_letter_code
_entity_poly.pdbx_strand_id
1 'polypeptide(L)'
;QPYLKLSIHSYREKMAKIFHFLLIFMYIFFSFFFPLIFSDSSVDGFIYGGCSPIKYSSDSPYESNLNSLLTSLVNSATYSSYNKYSIVGSTQQDMINGLYQCRGDLSMPDCATCLARSVSQLTELCQQTCGGVLQLQGCFVKYDNFSFLGLEDKNVVMKKCGPSNGFDLDEMGRRDAVLGSLMGGNGLYRVGGSKDVQGMAQCVGDLSMAQCQDCLSEAIGRLKKECGGGVYGDMFLGKCYARYTTKGAHLYAKPNHHDSHSESEKTFALIIGLLAGVAILIIFLTFMRRICGRNGK
;
A
#
# COMPACT_ATOMS: atom_id res chain seq x y z
N GLN A 1 2.14 -21.13 63.62
CA GLN A 1 1.57 -20.26 62.57
C GLN A 1 2.47 -19.12 61.99
N PRO A 2 3.67 -18.76 62.50
CA PRO A 2 4.48 -17.68 61.89
C PRO A 2 5.30 -18.11 60.65
N TYR A 3 5.72 -19.38 60.57
CA TYR A 3 6.57 -19.88 59.48
C TYR A 3 5.87 -19.97 58.11
N LEU A 4 4.55 -20.24 58.10
CA LEU A 4 3.77 -20.34 56.86
C LEU A 4 3.54 -18.96 56.20
N LYS A 5 3.39 -17.90 57.01
CA LYS A 5 3.25 -16.50 56.54
C LYS A 5 4.53 -15.96 55.89
N LEU A 6 5.71 -16.28 56.43
CA LEU A 6 6.99 -15.88 55.83
C LEU A 6 7.23 -16.55 54.46
N SER A 7 6.83 -17.82 54.32
CA SER A 7 6.99 -18.56 53.05
C SER A 7 6.12 -17.98 51.93
N ILE A 8 4.86 -17.62 52.24
CA ILE A 8 3.93 -17.01 51.26
C ILE A 8 4.37 -15.59 50.88
N HIS A 9 4.90 -14.80 51.83
CA HIS A 9 5.42 -13.46 51.54
C HIS A 9 6.66 -13.52 50.63
N SER A 10 7.60 -14.43 50.92
CA SER A 10 8.79 -14.67 50.09
C SER A 10 8.43 -15.17 48.68
N TYR A 11 7.40 -16.00 48.54
CA TYR A 11 6.91 -16.46 47.25
C TYR A 11 6.23 -15.34 46.45
N ARG A 12 5.39 -14.50 47.09
CA ARG A 12 4.75 -13.34 46.43
C ARG A 12 5.78 -12.31 45.95
N GLU A 13 6.83 -12.03 46.70
CA GLU A 13 7.91 -11.13 46.25
C GLU A 13 8.69 -11.70 45.06
N LYS A 14 8.97 -13.02 45.04
CA LYS A 14 9.61 -13.67 43.90
C LYS A 14 8.74 -13.60 42.64
N MET A 15 7.44 -13.87 42.77
CA MET A 15 6.49 -13.80 41.65
C MET A 15 6.30 -12.37 41.13
N ALA A 16 6.28 -11.37 42.01
CA ALA A 16 6.21 -9.96 41.61
C ALA A 16 7.44 -9.52 40.81
N LYS A 17 8.64 -9.97 41.19
CA LYS A 17 9.89 -9.69 40.47
C LYS A 17 9.92 -10.35 39.08
N ILE A 18 9.42 -11.59 38.97
CA ILE A 18 9.30 -12.29 37.68
C ILE A 18 8.32 -11.55 36.76
N PHE A 19 7.16 -11.15 37.30
CA PHE A 19 6.14 -10.44 36.51
C PHE A 19 6.65 -9.08 36.02
N HIS A 20 7.31 -8.31 36.89
CA HIS A 20 7.89 -7.02 36.50
C HIS A 20 8.99 -7.18 35.45
N PHE A 21 9.82 -8.23 35.55
CA PHE A 21 10.85 -8.53 34.57
C PHE A 21 10.29 -8.99 33.22
N LEU A 22 9.19 -9.77 33.22
CA LEU A 22 8.47 -10.15 32.01
C LEU A 22 7.86 -8.94 31.29
N LEU A 23 7.29 -7.99 32.03
CA LEU A 23 6.76 -6.75 31.46
C LEU A 23 7.86 -5.88 30.83
N ILE A 24 9.01 -5.75 31.50
CA ILE A 24 10.18 -5.04 30.95
C ILE A 24 10.69 -5.75 29.70
N PHE A 25 10.81 -7.07 29.71
CA PHE A 25 11.25 -7.84 28.55
C PHE A 25 10.28 -7.69 27.37
N MET A 26 8.96 -7.76 27.60
CA MET A 26 7.96 -7.51 26.55
C MET A 26 8.06 -6.07 26.01
N TYR A 27 8.25 -5.07 26.88
CA TYR A 27 8.40 -3.68 26.45
C TYR A 27 9.67 -3.46 25.61
N ILE A 28 10.80 -4.03 26.02
CA ILE A 28 12.07 -3.94 25.27
C ILE A 28 11.96 -4.69 23.94
N PHE A 29 11.39 -5.91 23.95
CA PHE A 29 11.16 -6.70 22.75
C PHE A 29 10.25 -5.95 21.77
N PHE A 30 9.13 -5.40 22.24
CA PHE A 30 8.25 -4.60 21.40
C PHE A 30 8.98 -3.36 20.88
N SER A 31 9.67 -2.59 21.72
CA SER A 31 10.38 -1.37 21.28
C SER A 31 11.49 -1.64 20.26
N PHE A 32 12.19 -2.78 20.35
CA PHE A 32 13.27 -3.15 19.42
C PHE A 32 12.76 -3.83 18.14
N PHE A 33 11.70 -4.63 18.20
CA PHE A 33 11.20 -5.39 17.05
C PHE A 33 10.04 -4.69 16.31
N PHE A 34 9.36 -3.70 16.91
CA PHE A 34 8.28 -2.96 16.26
C PHE A 34 8.73 -2.08 15.07
N PRO A 35 9.93 -1.43 15.06
CA PRO A 35 10.39 -0.71 13.89
C PRO A 35 10.75 -1.62 12.70
N LEU A 36 10.92 -2.94 12.92
CA LEU A 36 11.23 -3.90 11.85
C LEU A 36 10.02 -4.30 11.02
N ILE A 37 8.80 -4.00 11.47
CA ILE A 37 7.56 -4.37 10.77
C ILE A 37 7.15 -3.29 9.75
N PHE A 38 7.53 -2.03 9.98
CA PHE A 38 7.34 -0.96 9.00
C PHE A 38 8.45 -0.99 7.95
N SER A 39 8.44 -2.03 7.12
CA SER A 39 9.01 -1.87 5.79
C SER A 39 8.19 -0.78 5.10
N ASP A 40 8.85 0.33 4.77
CA ASP A 40 8.31 1.38 3.90
C ASP A 40 7.84 0.72 2.61
N SER A 41 6.55 0.37 2.59
CA SER A 41 5.98 -0.37 1.49
C SER A 41 5.89 0.61 0.34
N SER A 42 6.41 0.23 -0.82
CA SER A 42 6.33 1.00 -2.07
C SER A 42 4.90 1.40 -2.50
N VAL A 43 3.89 1.10 -1.69
CA VAL A 43 2.44 1.27 -1.84
C VAL A 43 2.03 2.75 -1.72
N ASP A 44 2.76 3.56 -0.96
CA ASP A 44 2.37 4.93 -0.64
C ASP A 44 2.91 6.00 -1.60
N GLY A 45 3.73 5.59 -2.57
CA GLY A 45 4.34 6.52 -3.52
C GLY A 45 3.29 7.24 -4.38
N PHE A 46 3.36 8.56 -4.46
CA PHE A 46 2.49 9.35 -5.33
C PHE A 46 2.75 9.04 -6.82
N ILE A 47 1.68 8.84 -7.60
CA ILE A 47 1.74 8.63 -9.04
C ILE A 47 1.18 9.84 -9.78
N TYR A 48 -0.10 10.16 -9.57
CA TYR A 48 -0.75 11.32 -10.14
C TYR A 48 -1.96 11.73 -9.30
N GLY A 49 -2.39 12.98 -9.46
CA GLY A 49 -3.62 13.50 -8.90
C GLY A 49 -4.17 14.65 -9.73
N GLY A 50 -5.45 14.95 -9.58
CA GLY A 50 -6.12 16.00 -10.33
C GLY A 50 -7.45 16.38 -9.70
N CYS A 51 -7.87 17.63 -9.93
CA CYS A 51 -9.08 18.19 -9.34
C CYS A 51 -9.99 18.75 -10.43
N SER A 52 -11.30 18.72 -10.18
CA SER A 52 -12.30 19.36 -11.02
C SER A 52 -12.15 20.90 -10.95
N PRO A 53 -12.41 21.64 -12.05
CA PRO A 53 -12.46 23.09 -12.00
C PRO A 53 -13.69 23.62 -11.25
N ILE A 54 -14.71 22.78 -11.04
CA ILE A 54 -15.93 23.16 -10.33
C ILE A 54 -15.66 23.14 -8.83
N LYS A 55 -16.05 24.23 -8.15
CA LYS A 55 -15.92 24.38 -6.71
C LYS A 55 -17.27 24.37 -6.01
N TYR A 56 -17.30 23.84 -4.79
CA TYR A 56 -18.44 23.94 -3.90
C TYR A 56 -18.22 25.07 -2.88
N SER A 57 -19.31 25.56 -2.29
CA SER A 57 -19.26 26.57 -1.23
C SER A 57 -19.00 25.94 0.14
N SER A 58 -18.24 26.62 1.01
CA SER A 58 -18.10 26.21 2.41
C SER A 58 -19.46 26.05 3.11
N ASP A 59 -19.54 25.08 4.01
CA ASP A 59 -20.73 24.71 4.78
C ASP A 59 -21.93 24.30 3.92
N SER A 60 -21.67 23.88 2.67
CA SER A 60 -22.71 23.39 1.77
C SER A 60 -23.12 21.95 2.10
N PRO A 61 -24.34 21.53 1.71
CA PRO A 61 -24.73 20.11 1.77
C PRO A 61 -23.76 19.21 1.01
N TYR A 62 -23.19 19.69 -0.10
CA TYR A 62 -22.17 18.99 -0.86
C TYR A 62 -20.91 18.68 -0.03
N GLU A 63 -20.40 19.65 0.74
CA GLU A 63 -19.23 19.44 1.61
C GLU A 63 -19.49 18.37 2.66
N SER A 64 -20.67 18.39 3.30
CA SER A 64 -21.08 17.37 4.26
C SER A 64 -21.19 15.97 3.62
N ASN A 65 -21.76 15.91 2.41
CA ASN A 65 -21.85 14.67 1.63
C ASN A 65 -20.47 14.14 1.23
N LEU A 66 -19.55 15.01 0.82
CA LEU A 66 -18.16 14.65 0.50
C LEU A 66 -17.43 14.06 1.71
N ASN A 67 -17.53 14.71 2.87
CA ASN A 67 -16.91 14.22 4.10
C ASN A 67 -17.46 12.83 4.50
N SER A 68 -18.78 12.64 4.38
CA SER A 68 -19.44 11.36 4.65
C SER A 68 -19.03 10.26 3.66
N LEU A 69 -18.90 10.62 2.38
CA LEU A 69 -18.44 9.73 1.32
C LEU A 69 -17.01 9.26 1.57
N LEU A 70 -16.07 10.19 1.78
CA LEU A 70 -14.66 9.87 2.02
C LEU A 70 -14.49 8.99 3.27
N THR A 71 -15.23 9.29 4.33
CA THR A 71 -15.24 8.47 5.56
C THR A 71 -15.73 7.04 5.27
N SER A 72 -16.78 6.90 4.46
CA SER A 72 -17.34 5.59 4.09
C SER A 72 -16.37 4.78 3.21
N LEU A 73 -15.66 5.43 2.29
CA LEU A 73 -14.61 4.80 1.47
C LEU A 73 -13.48 4.25 2.36
N VAL A 74 -12.92 5.09 3.26
CA VAL A 74 -11.84 4.69 4.19
C VAL A 74 -12.27 3.54 5.10
N ASN A 75 -13.46 3.62 5.70
CA ASN A 75 -13.96 2.55 6.58
C ASN A 75 -14.13 1.23 5.83
N SER A 76 -14.64 1.29 4.59
CA SER A 76 -14.84 0.10 3.76
C SER A 76 -13.55 -0.61 3.37
N ALA A 77 -12.44 0.12 3.22
CA ALA A 77 -11.16 -0.46 2.82
C ALA A 77 -10.56 -1.42 3.85
N THR A 78 -11.13 -1.49 5.06
CA THR A 78 -10.79 -2.53 6.06
C THR A 78 -11.29 -3.91 5.64
N TYR A 79 -12.30 -3.99 4.76
CA TYR A 79 -13.01 -5.23 4.43
C TYR A 79 -13.07 -5.56 2.94
N SER A 80 -12.86 -4.59 2.06
CA SER A 80 -12.85 -4.79 0.61
C SER A 80 -11.72 -4.03 -0.08
N SER A 81 -11.15 -4.60 -1.15
CA SER A 81 -10.13 -3.93 -1.97
C SER A 81 -10.74 -2.96 -2.98
N TYR A 82 -12.07 -2.93 -3.09
CA TYR A 82 -12.83 -2.03 -3.94
C TYR A 82 -14.20 -1.78 -3.35
N ASN A 83 -14.65 -0.53 -3.35
CA ASN A 83 -16.04 -0.21 -3.12
C ASN A 83 -16.41 1.12 -3.79
N LYS A 84 -17.70 1.35 -3.94
CA LYS A 84 -18.27 2.59 -4.47
C LYS A 84 -19.46 3.03 -3.63
N TYR A 85 -19.66 4.32 -3.55
CA TYR A 85 -20.78 4.94 -2.86
C TYR A 85 -21.32 6.10 -3.69
N SER A 86 -22.63 6.27 -3.63
CA SER A 86 -23.34 7.42 -4.19
C SER A 86 -24.23 7.99 -3.12
N ILE A 87 -24.09 9.29 -2.85
CA ILE A 87 -24.99 10.01 -1.95
C ILE A 87 -25.85 10.90 -2.84
N VAL A 88 -27.16 10.63 -2.79
CA VAL A 88 -28.16 11.44 -3.50
C VAL A 88 -28.43 12.66 -2.62
N GLY A 89 -28.08 13.83 -3.12
CA GLY A 89 -28.40 15.09 -2.46
C GLY A 89 -29.80 15.59 -2.78
N SER A 90 -30.21 16.68 -2.13
CA SER A 90 -31.53 17.31 -2.36
C SER A 90 -31.64 17.91 -3.76
N THR A 91 -30.52 18.35 -4.33
CA THR A 91 -30.41 18.81 -5.71
C THR A 91 -29.37 18.00 -6.48
N GLN A 92 -29.38 18.12 -7.81
CA GLN A 92 -28.34 17.50 -8.66
C GLN A 92 -26.93 18.01 -8.33
N GLN A 93 -26.81 19.23 -7.79
CA GLN A 93 -25.55 19.84 -7.39
C GLN A 93 -25.01 19.28 -6.07
N ASP A 94 -25.88 18.65 -5.26
CA ASP A 94 -25.54 18.02 -3.98
C ASP A 94 -25.23 16.52 -4.12
N MET A 95 -25.41 15.95 -5.33
CA MET A 95 -25.09 14.56 -5.62
C MET A 95 -23.59 14.36 -5.64
N ILE A 96 -23.12 13.28 -5.01
CA ILE A 96 -21.72 12.90 -5.06
C ILE A 96 -21.55 11.40 -5.25
N ASN A 97 -20.61 11.04 -6.11
CA ASN A 97 -20.22 9.67 -6.39
C ASN A 97 -18.75 9.51 -6.01
N GLY A 98 -18.39 8.35 -5.46
CA GLY A 98 -17.01 8.02 -5.15
C GLY A 98 -16.73 6.54 -5.23
N LEU A 99 -15.48 6.20 -5.54
CA LEU A 99 -14.98 4.84 -5.44
C LEU A 99 -13.52 4.85 -5.00
N TYR A 100 -13.06 3.70 -4.54
CA TYR A 100 -11.63 3.40 -4.43
C TYR A 100 -11.33 2.03 -5.01
N GLN A 101 -10.06 1.84 -5.38
CA GLN A 101 -9.53 0.57 -5.82
C GLN A 101 -8.11 0.42 -5.26
N CYS A 102 -7.93 -0.50 -4.32
CA CYS A 102 -6.61 -0.96 -3.89
C CYS A 102 -6.01 -1.90 -4.93
N ARG A 103 -4.68 -2.01 -4.94
CA ARG A 103 -3.95 -2.98 -5.74
C ARG A 103 -4.31 -4.39 -5.29
N GLY A 104 -4.52 -5.28 -6.25
CA GLY A 104 -5.16 -6.58 -5.98
C GLY A 104 -4.34 -7.57 -5.15
N ASP A 105 -3.08 -7.28 -4.86
CA ASP A 105 -2.19 -8.09 -4.02
C ASP A 105 -2.00 -7.54 -2.59
N LEU A 106 -2.63 -6.41 -2.25
CA LEU A 106 -2.50 -5.83 -0.92
C LEU A 106 -3.32 -6.59 0.11
N SER A 107 -2.77 -6.71 1.32
CA SER A 107 -3.54 -7.12 2.49
C SER A 107 -4.59 -6.04 2.82
N MET A 108 -5.67 -6.44 3.51
CA MET A 108 -6.71 -5.48 3.90
C MET A 108 -6.20 -4.33 4.78
N PRO A 109 -5.32 -4.57 5.76
CA PRO A 109 -4.67 -3.49 6.50
C PRO A 109 -3.88 -2.52 5.59
N ASP A 110 -3.08 -3.03 4.66
CA ASP A 110 -2.29 -2.18 3.76
C ASP A 110 -3.19 -1.37 2.80
N CYS A 111 -4.29 -1.96 2.35
CA CYS A 111 -5.31 -1.28 1.55
C CYS A 111 -5.94 -0.11 2.33
N ALA A 112 -6.35 -0.36 3.58
CA ALA A 112 -6.91 0.67 4.45
C ALA A 112 -5.91 1.81 4.72
N THR A 113 -4.65 1.47 5.01
CA THR A 113 -3.58 2.46 5.20
C THR A 113 -3.31 3.29 3.95
N CYS A 114 -3.20 2.64 2.78
CA CYS A 114 -3.01 3.33 1.51
C CYS A 114 -4.17 4.29 1.24
N LEU A 115 -5.41 3.83 1.42
CA LEU A 115 -6.58 4.66 1.13
C LEU A 115 -6.69 5.84 2.09
N ALA A 116 -6.43 5.65 3.39
CA ALA A 116 -6.43 6.74 4.37
C ALA A 116 -5.39 7.82 3.99
N ARG A 117 -4.18 7.42 3.59
CA ARG A 117 -3.14 8.34 3.12
C ARG A 117 -3.54 9.03 1.82
N SER A 118 -4.11 8.28 0.88
CA SER A 118 -4.57 8.79 -0.41
C SER A 118 -5.68 9.84 -0.25
N VAL A 119 -6.64 9.61 0.64
CA VAL A 119 -7.70 10.57 0.98
C VAL A 119 -7.12 11.82 1.64
N SER A 120 -6.20 11.68 2.59
CA SER A 120 -5.53 12.84 3.23
C SER A 120 -4.83 13.72 2.18
N GLN A 121 -4.01 13.12 1.31
CA GLN A 121 -3.33 13.85 0.23
C GLN A 121 -4.31 14.47 -0.76
N LEU A 122 -5.40 13.76 -1.09
CA LEU A 122 -6.41 14.25 -2.01
C LEU A 122 -7.13 15.48 -1.43
N THR A 123 -7.45 15.50 -0.15
CA THR A 123 -8.07 16.66 0.52
C THR A 123 -7.14 17.86 0.59
N GLU A 124 -5.83 17.64 0.73
CA GLU A 124 -4.84 18.72 0.68
C GLU A 124 -4.66 19.26 -0.74
N LEU A 125 -4.65 18.38 -1.74
CA LEU A 125 -4.47 18.71 -3.15
C LEU A 125 -5.70 19.43 -3.75
N CYS A 126 -6.90 18.94 -3.44
CA CYS A 126 -8.15 19.34 -4.07
C CYS A 126 -9.06 20.10 -3.09
N GLN A 127 -8.63 21.30 -2.71
CA GLN A 127 -9.36 22.15 -1.76
C GLN A 127 -10.64 22.71 -2.40
N GLN A 128 -11.79 22.40 -1.79
CA GLN A 128 -13.11 22.92 -2.15
C GLN A 128 -13.55 22.63 -3.58
N THR A 129 -13.14 21.49 -4.15
CA THR A 129 -13.52 21.10 -5.52
C THR A 129 -14.59 20.02 -5.52
N CYS A 130 -15.50 20.05 -6.50
CA CYS A 130 -16.56 19.04 -6.66
C CYS A 130 -16.09 17.73 -7.29
N GLY A 131 -14.79 17.56 -7.52
CA GLY A 131 -14.24 16.33 -8.03
C GLY A 131 -12.75 16.27 -7.78
N GLY A 132 -12.27 15.07 -7.48
CA GLY A 132 -10.87 14.82 -7.16
C GLY A 132 -10.50 13.38 -7.45
N VAL A 133 -9.29 13.18 -7.96
CA VAL A 133 -8.71 11.87 -8.23
C VAL A 133 -7.28 11.82 -7.73
N LEU A 134 -6.90 10.70 -7.12
CA LEU A 134 -5.53 10.46 -6.69
C LEU A 134 -5.15 8.98 -6.84
N GLN A 135 -3.97 8.75 -7.41
CA GLN A 135 -3.36 7.44 -7.56
C GLN A 135 -2.05 7.40 -6.77
N LEU A 136 -1.99 6.53 -5.77
CA LEU A 136 -0.75 6.05 -5.17
C LEU A 136 -0.34 4.71 -5.81
N GLN A 137 0.87 4.23 -5.52
CA GLN A 137 1.35 2.93 -5.99
C GLN A 137 0.47 1.75 -5.57
N GLY A 138 -0.25 1.90 -4.46
CA GLY A 138 -1.10 0.87 -3.88
C GLY A 138 -2.59 1.07 -4.03
N CYS A 139 -3.07 2.28 -4.32
CA CYS A 139 -4.50 2.54 -4.33
C CYS A 139 -4.86 3.76 -5.18
N PHE A 140 -6.09 3.71 -5.67
CA PHE A 140 -6.76 4.74 -6.45
C PHE A 140 -8.00 5.20 -5.70
N VAL A 141 -8.26 6.50 -5.67
CA VAL A 141 -9.49 7.09 -5.16
C VAL A 141 -9.99 8.16 -6.13
N LYS A 142 -11.30 8.20 -6.35
CA LYS A 142 -11.94 9.23 -7.17
C LYS A 142 -13.30 9.59 -6.58
N TYR A 143 -13.59 10.88 -6.51
CA TYR A 143 -14.93 11.40 -6.27
C TYR A 143 -15.28 12.46 -7.33
N ASP A 144 -16.57 12.61 -7.62
CA ASP A 144 -17.09 13.61 -8.55
C ASP A 144 -18.58 13.85 -8.30
N ASN A 145 -19.07 15.04 -8.63
CA ASN A 145 -20.50 15.36 -8.65
C ASN A 145 -21.20 14.84 -9.92
N PHE A 146 -20.44 14.51 -10.96
CA PHE A 146 -20.96 13.83 -12.15
C PHE A 146 -20.94 12.31 -12.02
N SER A 147 -21.78 11.63 -12.82
CA SER A 147 -21.78 10.17 -12.87
C SER A 147 -20.61 9.64 -13.71
N PHE A 148 -19.74 8.85 -13.10
CA PHE A 148 -18.61 8.17 -13.76
C PHE A 148 -18.53 6.67 -13.42
N LEU A 149 -19.49 6.15 -12.66
CA LEU A 149 -19.52 4.77 -12.20
C LEU A 149 -20.02 3.86 -13.33
N GLY A 150 -19.28 2.80 -13.64
CA GLY A 150 -19.61 1.84 -14.70
C GLY A 150 -19.32 2.34 -16.13
N LEU A 151 -18.77 3.54 -16.27
CA LEU A 151 -18.41 4.12 -17.55
C LEU A 151 -16.94 3.85 -17.87
N GLU A 152 -16.66 3.45 -19.12
CA GLU A 152 -15.28 3.36 -19.60
C GLU A 152 -14.65 4.75 -19.70
N ASP A 153 -13.36 4.81 -19.36
CA ASP A 153 -12.50 5.94 -19.64
C ASP A 153 -11.11 5.43 -20.01
N LYS A 154 -10.80 5.48 -21.30
CA LYS A 154 -9.55 5.04 -21.90
C LYS A 154 -8.61 6.21 -22.23
N ASN A 155 -8.93 7.42 -21.75
CA ASN A 155 -8.05 8.56 -21.91
C ASN A 155 -6.78 8.36 -21.09
N VAL A 156 -5.62 8.69 -21.68
CA VAL A 156 -4.33 8.61 -20.99
C VAL A 156 -4.28 9.70 -19.92
N VAL A 157 -4.13 9.30 -18.66
CA VAL A 157 -4.00 10.23 -17.52
C VAL A 157 -2.56 10.39 -17.08
N MET A 158 -1.74 9.34 -17.19
CA MET A 158 -0.31 9.40 -16.92
C MET A 158 0.45 8.39 -17.77
N LYS A 159 1.58 8.82 -18.32
CA LYS A 159 2.57 7.95 -18.94
C LYS A 159 3.96 8.28 -18.41
N LYS A 160 4.73 7.24 -18.05
CA LYS A 160 6.14 7.38 -17.69
C LYS A 160 6.95 6.25 -18.29
N CYS A 161 7.93 6.57 -19.11
CA CYS A 161 8.85 5.57 -19.67
C CYS A 161 10.23 5.73 -19.02
N GLY A 162 10.88 4.60 -18.74
CA GLY A 162 12.26 4.56 -18.29
C GLY A 162 13.26 4.84 -19.41
N PRO A 163 14.54 5.06 -19.06
CA PRO A 163 15.60 5.20 -20.05
C PRO A 163 15.77 3.92 -20.86
N SER A 164 16.32 4.07 -22.06
CA SER A 164 16.66 2.95 -22.94
C SER A 164 18.13 2.56 -22.77
N ASN A 165 18.40 1.31 -22.40
CA ASN A 165 19.77 0.81 -22.19
C ASN A 165 20.36 0.13 -23.43
N GLY A 166 19.81 0.41 -24.62
CA GLY A 166 20.14 -0.27 -25.87
C GLY A 166 18.99 -1.15 -26.38
N PHE A 167 19.14 -1.68 -27.60
CA PHE A 167 18.16 -2.57 -28.22
C PHE A 167 18.47 -4.03 -27.88
N ASP A 168 18.04 -4.49 -26.70
CA ASP A 168 18.03 -5.92 -26.37
C ASP A 168 16.71 -6.53 -26.91
N LEU A 169 16.79 -7.15 -28.09
CA LEU A 169 15.64 -7.77 -28.75
C LEU A 169 15.02 -8.91 -27.92
N ASP A 170 15.83 -9.63 -27.15
CA ASP A 170 15.35 -10.75 -26.34
C ASP A 170 14.61 -10.24 -25.09
N GLU A 171 15.05 -9.14 -24.49
CA GLU A 171 14.34 -8.48 -23.40
C GLU A 171 13.02 -7.86 -23.90
N MET A 172 13.05 -7.16 -25.04
CA MET A 172 11.85 -6.60 -25.66
C MET A 172 10.81 -7.68 -26.01
N GLY A 173 11.27 -8.80 -26.59
CA GLY A 173 10.41 -9.94 -26.89
C GLY A 173 9.80 -10.57 -25.63
N ARG A 174 10.59 -10.72 -24.56
CA ARG A 174 10.09 -11.20 -23.25
C ARG A 174 9.06 -10.26 -22.66
N ARG A 175 9.30 -8.94 -22.69
CA ARG A 175 8.32 -7.94 -22.27
C ARG A 175 7.03 -8.05 -23.05
N ASP A 176 7.12 -8.13 -24.38
CA ASP A 176 5.92 -8.18 -25.21
C ASP A 176 5.11 -9.46 -24.98
N ALA A 177 5.77 -10.57 -24.67
CA ALA A 177 5.14 -11.81 -24.24
C ALA A 177 4.45 -11.65 -22.87
N VAL A 178 5.13 -11.07 -21.87
CA VAL A 178 4.55 -10.82 -20.53
C VAL A 178 3.33 -9.90 -20.63
N LEU A 179 3.45 -8.77 -21.33
CA LEU A 179 2.32 -7.87 -21.56
C LEU A 179 1.21 -8.54 -22.39
N GLY A 180 1.56 -9.45 -23.30
CA GLY A 180 0.63 -10.29 -24.04
C GLY A 180 -0.19 -11.20 -23.12
N SER A 181 0.43 -11.85 -22.15
CA SER A 181 -0.28 -12.71 -21.19
C SER A 181 -1.20 -11.91 -20.26
N LEU A 182 -0.83 -10.67 -19.91
CA LEU A 182 -1.71 -9.80 -19.12
C LEU A 182 -2.97 -9.41 -19.89
N MET A 183 -2.89 -9.20 -21.21
CA MET A 183 -4.08 -8.98 -22.03
C MET A 183 -4.99 -10.22 -22.01
N GLY A 184 -4.46 -11.43 -22.16
CA GLY A 184 -5.27 -12.65 -22.17
C GLY A 184 -5.74 -13.16 -20.79
N GLY A 185 -5.32 -12.52 -19.71
CA GLY A 185 -5.62 -12.95 -18.34
C GLY A 185 -7.08 -12.73 -17.93
N ASN A 186 -7.51 -13.46 -16.90
CA ASN A 186 -8.83 -13.27 -16.27
C ASN A 186 -8.71 -12.38 -15.02
N GLY A 187 -9.83 -11.81 -14.60
CA GLY A 187 -9.92 -10.94 -13.42
C GLY A 187 -9.50 -9.49 -13.68
N LEU A 188 -9.66 -8.67 -12.65
CA LEU A 188 -9.41 -7.22 -12.68
C LEU A 188 -7.97 -6.85 -12.36
N TYR A 189 -7.23 -7.68 -11.62
CA TYR A 189 -5.81 -7.49 -11.31
C TYR A 189 -5.01 -8.66 -11.87
N ARG A 190 -3.98 -8.36 -12.66
CA ARG A 190 -3.22 -9.35 -13.43
C ARG A 190 -1.74 -9.07 -13.24
N VAL A 191 -0.97 -10.11 -12.97
CA VAL A 191 0.49 -10.06 -12.86
C VAL A 191 1.10 -11.15 -13.71
N GLY A 192 2.30 -10.91 -14.22
CA GLY A 192 3.03 -11.85 -15.05
C GLY A 192 4.52 -11.52 -15.04
N GLY A 193 5.34 -12.51 -15.32
CA GLY A 193 6.78 -12.31 -15.36
C GLY A 193 7.50 -13.38 -16.15
N SER A 194 8.68 -13.02 -16.65
CA SER A 194 9.59 -13.92 -17.35
C SER A 194 11.02 -13.46 -17.15
N LYS A 195 11.81 -14.26 -16.42
CA LYS A 195 13.16 -13.90 -15.96
C LYS A 195 13.15 -12.53 -15.28
N ASP A 196 13.90 -11.56 -15.80
CA ASP A 196 14.05 -10.22 -15.24
C ASP A 196 12.92 -9.25 -15.64
N VAL A 197 11.92 -9.70 -16.41
CA VAL A 197 10.80 -8.86 -16.82
C VAL A 197 9.58 -9.17 -15.96
N GLN A 198 9.00 -8.13 -15.38
CA GLN A 198 7.75 -8.21 -14.61
C GLN A 198 6.73 -7.25 -15.21
N GLY A 199 5.46 -7.63 -15.16
CA GLY A 199 4.36 -6.82 -15.63
C GLY A 199 3.17 -6.95 -14.71
N MET A 200 2.42 -5.85 -14.59
CA MET A 200 1.18 -5.80 -13.85
C MET A 200 0.16 -4.94 -14.59
N ALA A 201 -1.10 -5.30 -14.47
CA ALA A 201 -2.22 -4.61 -15.08
C ALA A 201 -3.43 -4.65 -14.15
N GLN A 202 -4.19 -3.56 -14.10
CA GLN A 202 -5.38 -3.51 -13.25
C GLN A 202 -6.48 -2.64 -13.83
N CYS A 203 -7.72 -3.09 -13.68
CA CYS A 203 -8.94 -2.32 -13.90
C CYS A 203 -9.53 -1.81 -12.58
N VAL A 204 -10.20 -0.67 -12.63
CA VAL A 204 -11.08 -0.23 -11.54
C VAL A 204 -12.31 -1.15 -11.51
N GLY A 205 -12.70 -1.59 -10.31
CA GLY A 205 -13.73 -2.61 -10.12
C GLY A 205 -15.16 -2.22 -10.49
N ASP A 206 -15.40 -1.00 -10.96
CA ASP A 206 -16.71 -0.60 -11.47
C ASP A 206 -16.93 -0.97 -12.94
N LEU A 207 -15.88 -1.40 -13.64
CA LEU A 207 -15.97 -1.92 -15.01
C LEU A 207 -16.49 -3.36 -15.05
N SER A 208 -17.27 -3.68 -16.09
CA SER A 208 -17.52 -5.07 -16.47
C SER A 208 -16.26 -5.75 -17.00
N MET A 209 -16.25 -7.09 -17.07
CA MET A 209 -15.10 -7.84 -17.58
C MET A 209 -14.76 -7.51 -19.04
N ALA A 210 -15.76 -7.25 -19.89
CA ALA A 210 -15.54 -6.82 -21.27
C ALA A 210 -14.89 -5.43 -21.32
N GLN A 211 -15.41 -4.47 -20.55
CA GLN A 211 -14.85 -3.13 -20.49
C GLN A 211 -13.43 -3.10 -19.91
N CYS A 212 -13.18 -3.94 -18.90
CA CYS A 212 -11.85 -4.12 -18.34
C CYS A 212 -10.88 -4.65 -19.40
N GLN A 213 -11.29 -5.66 -20.16
CA GLN A 213 -10.50 -6.24 -21.23
C GLN A 213 -10.15 -5.21 -22.31
N ASP A 214 -11.13 -4.41 -22.73
CA ASP A 214 -10.93 -3.36 -23.73
C ASP A 214 -10.02 -2.23 -23.22
N CYS A 215 -10.17 -1.83 -21.96
CA CYS A 215 -9.30 -0.83 -21.35
C CYS A 215 -7.84 -1.32 -21.25
N LEU A 216 -7.62 -2.55 -20.78
CA LEU A 216 -6.28 -3.12 -20.67
C LEU A 216 -5.62 -3.34 -22.02
N SER A 217 -6.39 -3.72 -23.04
CA SER A 217 -5.90 -3.84 -24.42
C SER A 217 -5.34 -2.50 -24.92
N GLU A 218 -6.08 -1.39 -24.72
CA GLU A 218 -5.62 -0.04 -25.07
C GLU A 218 -4.38 0.37 -24.27
N ALA A 219 -4.40 0.18 -22.94
CA ALA A 219 -3.28 0.55 -22.07
C ALA A 219 -2.00 -0.21 -22.45
N ILE A 220 -2.10 -1.53 -22.67
CA ILE A 220 -0.97 -2.38 -23.04
C ILE A 220 -0.49 -2.06 -24.46
N GLY A 221 -1.40 -1.82 -25.41
CA GLY A 221 -1.05 -1.41 -26.77
C GLY A 221 -0.23 -0.13 -26.79
N ARG A 222 -0.68 0.91 -26.06
CA ARG A 222 0.07 2.16 -25.89
C ARG A 222 1.38 1.95 -25.16
N LEU A 223 1.39 1.15 -24.10
CA LEU A 223 2.60 0.88 -23.31
C LEU A 223 3.71 0.26 -24.17
N LYS A 224 3.37 -0.73 -25.00
CA LYS A 224 4.30 -1.35 -25.96
C LYS A 224 4.79 -0.35 -27.02
N LYS A 225 3.88 0.44 -27.59
CA LYS A 225 4.19 1.39 -28.66
C LYS A 225 5.05 2.56 -28.18
N GLU A 226 4.73 3.11 -27.01
CA GLU A 226 5.28 4.39 -26.55
C GLU A 226 6.44 4.23 -25.57
N CYS A 227 6.46 3.13 -24.79
CA CYS A 227 7.55 2.84 -23.86
C CYS A 227 8.36 1.61 -24.28
N GLY A 228 8.21 1.07 -25.49
CA GLY A 228 8.85 -0.19 -25.90
C GLY A 228 10.38 -0.22 -25.92
N GLY A 229 11.07 0.91 -25.74
CA GLY A 229 12.53 0.93 -25.57
C GLY A 229 12.98 1.09 -24.11
N GLY A 230 12.06 1.32 -23.17
CA GLY A 230 12.39 1.67 -21.79
C GLY A 230 12.72 0.44 -20.95
N VAL A 231 13.54 0.62 -19.92
CA VAL A 231 13.75 -0.42 -18.89
C VAL A 231 12.58 -0.56 -17.91
N TYR A 232 11.64 0.40 -17.93
CA TYR A 232 10.33 0.29 -17.32
C TYR A 232 9.34 1.13 -18.13
N GLY A 233 8.05 0.90 -17.91
CA GLY A 233 7.01 1.73 -18.48
C GLY A 233 5.74 1.68 -17.66
N ASP A 234 5.13 2.84 -17.47
CA ASP A 234 3.87 3.04 -16.79
C ASP A 234 2.87 3.69 -17.77
N MET A 235 1.70 3.08 -17.92
CA MET A 235 0.59 3.61 -18.70
C MET A 235 -0.69 3.54 -17.86
N PHE A 236 -1.17 4.70 -17.42
CA PHE A 236 -2.41 4.84 -16.67
C PHE A 236 -3.45 5.51 -17.57
N LEU A 237 -4.60 4.85 -17.70
CA LEU A 237 -5.82 5.38 -18.29
C LEU A 237 -6.83 5.73 -17.19
N GLY A 238 -7.94 6.38 -17.53
CA GLY A 238 -8.95 6.81 -16.55
C GLY A 238 -9.57 5.68 -15.72
N LYS A 239 -9.62 4.45 -16.22
CA LYS A 239 -10.22 3.28 -15.53
C LYS A 239 -9.36 2.02 -15.46
N CYS A 240 -8.13 2.06 -15.95
CA CYS A 240 -7.21 0.94 -15.85
C CYS A 240 -5.77 1.39 -16.03
N TYR A 241 -4.81 0.53 -15.70
CA TYR A 241 -3.40 0.77 -15.97
C TYR A 241 -2.68 -0.51 -16.36
N ALA A 242 -1.54 -0.35 -17.04
CA ALA A 242 -0.58 -1.40 -17.31
C ALA A 242 0.83 -0.88 -17.08
N ARG A 243 1.69 -1.72 -16.50
CA ARG A 243 3.06 -1.36 -16.13
C ARG A 243 4.00 -2.54 -16.35
N TYR A 244 5.26 -2.25 -16.64
CA TYR A 244 6.31 -3.27 -16.65
C TYR A 244 7.63 -2.72 -16.13
N THR A 245 8.47 -3.63 -15.65
CA THR A 245 9.87 -3.39 -15.29
C THR A 245 10.74 -4.48 -15.89
N THR A 246 12.00 -4.14 -16.16
CA THR A 246 13.04 -5.05 -16.64
C THR A 246 14.23 -5.01 -15.67
N LYS A 247 15.28 -5.78 -15.96
CA LYS A 247 16.52 -5.80 -15.16
C LYS A 247 17.11 -4.41 -14.91
N GLY A 248 17.07 -3.53 -15.91
CA GLY A 248 17.62 -2.18 -15.82
C GLY A 248 16.88 -1.26 -14.85
N ALA A 249 15.63 -1.57 -14.49
CA ALA A 249 14.81 -0.71 -13.64
C ALA A 249 15.37 -0.52 -12.23
N HIS A 250 16.03 -1.54 -11.67
CA HIS A 250 16.64 -1.47 -10.33
C HIS A 250 17.70 -0.36 -10.21
N LEU A 251 18.38 -0.02 -11.32
CA LEU A 251 19.38 1.05 -11.36
C LEU A 251 18.76 2.46 -11.29
N TYR A 252 17.48 2.58 -11.59
CA TYR A 252 16.74 3.84 -11.65
C TYR A 252 15.66 3.95 -10.56
N ALA A 253 15.54 2.96 -9.70
CA ALA A 253 14.78 3.02 -8.46
C ALA A 253 15.51 3.93 -7.45
N LYS A 254 15.62 5.23 -7.74
CA LYS A 254 16.02 6.22 -6.74
C LYS A 254 14.89 6.37 -5.71
N PRO A 255 15.17 6.28 -4.41
CA PRO A 255 14.22 6.72 -3.40
C PRO A 255 14.14 8.24 -3.48
N ASN A 256 12.99 8.76 -3.93
CA ASN A 256 12.69 10.19 -3.82
C ASN A 256 12.21 10.48 -2.39
N HIS A 257 13.13 10.61 -1.44
CA HIS A 257 13.07 11.58 -0.36
C HIS A 257 14.41 11.59 0.40
N HIS A 258 14.81 12.78 0.84
CA HIS A 258 15.90 13.05 1.76
C HIS A 258 15.95 12.02 2.90
N ASP A 259 16.91 11.10 2.87
CA ASP A 259 17.82 10.81 3.99
C ASP A 259 18.85 9.76 3.57
N SER A 260 20.11 10.12 3.79
CA SER A 260 21.26 9.25 3.61
C SER A 260 21.25 8.16 4.70
N HIS A 261 20.81 6.95 4.38
CA HIS A 261 21.29 5.78 5.10
C HIS A 261 21.37 4.57 4.15
N SER A 262 22.56 3.98 4.12
CA SER A 262 22.99 2.99 3.15
C SER A 262 22.22 1.67 3.30
N GLU A 263 21.94 0.98 2.18
CA GLU A 263 21.36 -0.37 2.22
C GLU A 263 22.19 -1.36 3.04
N SER A 264 23.51 -1.14 3.14
CA SER A 264 24.38 -1.92 4.04
C SER A 264 23.97 -1.77 5.51
N GLU A 265 23.56 -0.58 5.96
CA GLU A 265 23.18 -0.36 7.36
C GLU A 265 21.85 -0.99 7.74
N LYS A 266 20.92 -1.19 6.79
CA LYS A 266 19.68 -1.95 7.07
C LYS A 266 19.98 -3.42 7.35
N THR A 267 20.90 -4.03 6.58
CA THR A 267 21.35 -5.42 6.83
C THR A 267 22.17 -5.52 8.12
N PHE A 268 23.05 -4.55 8.42
CA PHE A 268 23.77 -4.52 9.68
C PHE A 268 22.84 -4.30 10.89
N ALA A 269 21.83 -3.42 10.78
CA ALA A 269 20.84 -3.21 11.82
C ALA A 269 20.01 -4.47 12.10
N LEU A 270 19.66 -5.24 11.05
CA LEU A 270 19.01 -6.55 11.19
C LEU A 270 19.90 -7.56 11.92
N ILE A 271 21.18 -7.67 11.55
CA ILE A 271 22.12 -8.61 12.19
C ILE A 271 22.36 -8.21 13.65
N ILE A 272 22.56 -6.91 13.93
CA ILE A 272 22.77 -6.39 15.29
C ILE A 272 21.51 -6.58 16.15
N GLY A 273 20.33 -6.31 15.60
CA GLY A 273 19.05 -6.54 16.29
C GLY A 273 18.84 -8.02 16.66
N LEU A 274 19.21 -8.93 15.76
CA LEU A 274 19.08 -10.37 15.98
C LEU A 274 20.09 -10.87 17.03
N LEU A 275 21.35 -10.40 16.98
CA LEU A 275 22.37 -10.70 17.98
C LEU A 275 22.01 -10.15 19.37
N ALA A 276 21.50 -8.92 19.44
CA ALA A 276 21.03 -8.29 20.67
C ALA A 276 19.83 -9.04 21.25
N GLY A 277 18.86 -9.42 20.41
CA GLY A 277 17.69 -10.22 20.81
C GLY A 277 18.09 -11.57 21.40
N VAL A 278 19.03 -12.28 20.77
CA VAL A 278 19.56 -13.56 21.28
C VAL A 278 20.28 -13.37 22.62
N ALA A 279 21.09 -12.32 22.77
CA ALA A 279 21.78 -12.03 24.03
C ALA A 279 20.79 -11.76 25.18
N ILE A 280 19.74 -10.97 24.94
CA ILE A 280 18.70 -10.68 25.94
C ILE A 280 17.92 -11.95 26.29
N LEU A 281 17.62 -12.82 25.32
CA LEU A 281 16.97 -14.11 25.55
C LEU A 281 17.83 -15.02 26.46
N ILE A 282 19.14 -15.09 26.23
CA ILE A 282 20.06 -15.89 27.04
C ILE A 282 20.12 -15.35 28.49
N ILE A 283 20.18 -14.02 28.65
CA ILE A 283 20.14 -13.38 29.98
C ILE A 283 18.82 -13.69 30.70
N PHE A 284 17.70 -13.65 29.99
CA PHE A 284 16.39 -14.02 30.53
C PHE A 284 16.36 -15.48 31.00
N LEU A 285 16.82 -16.42 30.17
CA LEU A 285 16.84 -17.86 30.50
C LEU A 285 17.77 -18.19 31.67
N THR A 286 18.93 -17.53 31.76
CA THR A 286 19.87 -17.71 32.88
C THR A 286 19.31 -17.16 34.19
N PHE A 287 18.61 -16.03 34.16
CA PHE A 287 17.92 -15.49 35.32
C PHE A 287 16.79 -16.41 35.80
N MET A 288 15.97 -16.92 34.87
CA MET A 288 14.92 -17.90 35.18
C MET A 288 15.49 -19.18 35.78
N ARG A 289 16.58 -19.72 35.23
CA ARG A 289 17.29 -20.87 35.82
C ARG A 289 17.80 -20.59 37.23
N ARG A 290 18.30 -19.38 37.50
CA ARG A 290 18.81 -19.00 38.82
C ARG A 290 17.70 -18.87 39.87
N ILE A 291 16.50 -18.48 39.46
CA ILE A 291 15.31 -18.41 40.33
C ILE A 291 14.72 -19.81 40.56
N CYS A 292 14.59 -20.63 39.52
CA CYS A 292 14.01 -21.98 39.62
C CYS A 292 14.97 -23.00 40.25
N GLY A 293 16.29 -22.87 40.05
CA GLY A 293 17.30 -23.79 40.57
C GLY A 293 17.60 -23.64 42.07
N ARG A 294 16.95 -22.70 42.77
CA ARG A 294 17.18 -22.46 44.20
C ARG A 294 16.22 -23.21 45.14
N ASN A 295 15.45 -24.16 44.59
CA ASN A 295 14.54 -25.04 45.34
C ASN A 295 15.07 -26.48 45.52
N GLY A 296 16.36 -26.72 45.26
CA GLY A 296 17.01 -28.03 45.41
C GLY A 296 18.21 -28.00 46.33
N LYS A 297 18.01 -27.63 47.60
CA LYS A 297 18.86 -27.99 48.76
C LYS A 297 18.10 -27.68 50.04
#